data_AF-A0A3A4ZT37-F1
#
_entry.id   AF-A0A3A4ZT37-F1
#
_cell.length_a   1.000
_cell.length_b   1.000
_cell.length_c   1.000
_cell.angle_alpha   90.00
_cell.angle_beta   90.00
_cell.angle_gamma   90.00
#
_symmetry.space_group_name_H-M   'P 1'
#
loop_
_entity.id
_entity.type
_entity.pdbx_description
1 polymer ?
#
loop_
_entity_poly.entity_id
_entity_poly.type
_entity_poly.pdbx_seq_one_letter_code
_entity_poly.pdbx_strand_id
1 'polypeptide(L)'
;MNLSFQTVKARRPLAIILVTFSVFLLPAMVVYAEKSLSSKKKGLAERVSMIKLYTVRNGKSLNRILGPEDFLGRDAIEVDGYVTGILILANAEMNIRVDGQNMSKIRRNDDGTYTIKYFGKVASNEIGMAASNSYYQKGFRETAQSFVEGYSLFPRVVGDAVSSECSFQISVDNGEASCSLPIRQKGYDTFHKTSEDANPGETPIEFQYLGERLDKHMERPDFHARLQAIADGIEAVETAFGSRLVGKVKILDYEKVQNAVTCEEKDDIWFYVNTFLKEPLNELRTIAEHEALHILVDRKKLAKDLSIRELFSDLRGYDSLSQERFALITRGAASESPGAAIPHKDFFAFIDEKNFIEGMKGGHSSQNVDEFCTSFLHTLMFVDRLKNNLERPLKMDGEGRHLSFIKPKKKEKILSAYIRTIETFLAAQGEDDLEGLPYFLKCCLEQAASVQL
;
A
#
# COMPACT_ATOMS: atom_id res chain seq x y z
N MET A 1 22.72 -69.11 7.78
CA MET A 1 21.39 -69.62 8.17
C MET A 1 20.39 -69.10 7.14
N ASN A 2 20.16 -69.84 6.06
CA ASN A 2 18.98 -70.72 5.83
C ASN A 2 17.64 -70.01 6.11
N LEU A 3 16.96 -69.57 5.03
CA LEU A 3 15.68 -70.11 4.48
C LEU A 3 14.48 -69.82 5.42
N SER A 4 13.40 -69.17 4.99
CA SER A 4 12.43 -69.76 4.05
C SER A 4 11.33 -68.76 3.69
N PHE A 5 10.86 -68.88 2.44
CA PHE A 5 9.64 -68.32 1.86
C PHE A 5 8.36 -68.73 2.60
N GLN A 6 7.29 -67.93 2.45
CA GLN A 6 6.01 -68.44 1.96
C GLN A 6 5.17 -67.33 1.29
N THR A 7 4.95 -67.51 -0.01
CA THR A 7 3.91 -66.87 -0.82
C THR A 7 2.65 -67.74 -0.78
N VAL A 8 1.46 -67.14 -0.74
CA VAL A 8 0.23 -67.76 -1.22
C VAL A 8 -0.54 -66.77 -2.10
N LYS A 9 -0.85 -67.24 -3.31
CA LYS A 9 -1.60 -66.61 -4.39
C LYS A 9 -3.10 -66.94 -4.30
N ALA A 10 -3.87 -66.11 -5.01
CA ALA A 10 -5.13 -66.40 -5.74
C ALA A 10 -6.43 -66.21 -4.93
N ARG A 11 -7.57 -65.75 -5.48
CA ARG A 11 -8.10 -65.68 -6.86
C ARG A 11 -9.07 -64.49 -7.01
N ARG A 12 -9.22 -63.96 -8.25
CA ARG A 12 -10.40 -63.21 -8.74
C ARG A 12 -11.51 -64.22 -9.18
N PRO A 13 -12.78 -63.81 -9.30
CA PRO A 13 -13.32 -63.33 -10.61
C PRO A 13 -14.25 -62.10 -10.46
N LEU A 14 -14.35 -61.12 -11.36
CA LEU A 14 -14.77 -61.10 -12.78
C LEU A 14 -16.31 -61.03 -12.96
N ALA A 15 -16.80 -59.80 -13.17
CA ALA A 15 -17.99 -59.41 -13.94
C ALA A 15 -17.68 -57.96 -14.37
N ILE A 16 -17.39 -57.58 -15.63
CA ILE A 16 -18.09 -57.76 -16.91
C ILE A 16 -19.58 -57.42 -16.83
N ILE A 17 -19.88 -56.13 -17.01
CA ILE A 17 -20.83 -55.70 -18.03
C ILE A 17 -20.07 -54.77 -18.97
N LEU A 18 -19.86 -55.29 -20.17
CA LEU A 18 -19.47 -54.59 -21.38
C LEU A 18 -20.73 -54.57 -22.24
N VAL A 19 -20.90 -53.52 -23.05
CA VAL A 19 -21.71 -53.38 -24.28
C VAL A 19 -22.21 -51.93 -24.31
N THR A 20 -21.94 -51.08 -25.30
CA THR A 20 -20.98 -51.00 -26.42
C THR A 20 -21.46 -49.82 -27.27
N PHE A 21 -20.50 -49.11 -27.90
CA PHE A 21 -20.61 -48.51 -29.25
C PHE A 21 -21.58 -47.33 -29.44
N SER A 22 -21.25 -46.24 -30.14
CA SER A 22 -20.32 -46.06 -31.28
C SER A 22 -19.78 -44.62 -31.30
N VAL A 23 -18.47 -44.43 -31.50
CA VAL A 23 -17.84 -43.96 -32.77
C VAL A 23 -18.22 -42.52 -33.14
N PHE A 24 -17.26 -41.60 -32.97
CA PHE A 24 -16.81 -40.55 -33.91
C PHE A 24 -15.86 -39.64 -33.10
N LEU A 25 -14.59 -40.01 -33.01
CA LEU A 25 -13.50 -39.37 -33.77
C LEU A 25 -13.32 -37.87 -33.46
N LEU A 26 -12.30 -37.59 -32.64
CA LEU A 26 -11.35 -36.51 -32.95
C LEU A 26 -11.03 -36.61 -34.45
N PRO A 27 -11.28 -35.54 -35.23
CA PRO A 27 -10.23 -34.57 -35.44
C PRO A 27 -10.78 -33.14 -35.60
N ALA A 28 -10.93 -32.39 -34.50
CA ALA A 28 -11.02 -30.93 -34.57
C ALA A 28 -9.63 -30.25 -34.57
N MET A 29 -8.55 -31.03 -34.66
CA MET A 29 -7.16 -30.56 -34.79
C MET A 29 -6.63 -30.54 -36.23
N VAL A 30 -7.48 -30.76 -37.26
CA VAL A 30 -7.04 -30.68 -38.69
C VAL A 30 -7.89 -29.74 -39.56
N VAL A 31 -8.94 -29.09 -39.02
CA VAL A 31 -9.68 -28.04 -39.78
C VAL A 31 -9.11 -26.62 -39.55
N TYR A 32 -8.06 -26.48 -38.74
CA TYR A 32 -7.33 -25.20 -38.58
C TYR A 32 -6.04 -25.09 -39.40
N ALA A 33 -5.83 -25.99 -40.37
CA ALA A 33 -4.66 -25.98 -41.25
C ALA A 33 -4.94 -25.51 -42.71
N GLU A 34 -6.20 -25.25 -43.10
CA GLU A 34 -6.54 -24.69 -44.42
C GLU A 34 -7.47 -23.46 -44.34
N LYS A 35 -7.22 -22.60 -43.34
CA LYS A 35 -7.57 -21.17 -43.40
C LYS A 35 -6.36 -20.27 -43.18
N SER A 36 -5.16 -20.79 -43.44
CA SER A 36 -3.89 -20.05 -43.41
C SER A 36 -3.58 -19.35 -44.74
N LEU A 37 -4.59 -18.87 -45.46
CA LEU A 37 -4.43 -18.03 -46.67
C LEU A 37 -5.59 -17.02 -46.76
N SER A 38 -5.77 -16.26 -45.68
CA SER A 38 -6.38 -14.94 -45.75
C SER A 38 -5.77 -14.12 -44.63
N SER A 39 -4.71 -13.39 -44.94
CA SER A 39 -4.13 -12.37 -44.07
C SER A 39 -5.11 -11.19 -43.95
N LYS A 40 -6.27 -11.43 -43.31
CA LYS A 40 -7.06 -10.33 -42.75
C LYS A 40 -6.24 -9.79 -41.59
N LYS A 41 -5.84 -8.52 -41.66
CA LYS A 41 -5.28 -7.78 -40.53
C LYS A 41 -6.23 -8.03 -39.34
N LYS A 42 -5.79 -8.80 -38.34
CA LYS A 42 -6.55 -8.97 -37.09
C LYS A 42 -6.84 -7.58 -36.53
N GLY A 43 -8.09 -7.33 -36.17
CA GLY A 43 -8.50 -6.06 -35.57
C GLY A 43 -7.72 -5.79 -34.27
N LEU A 44 -7.56 -4.52 -33.89
CA LEU A 44 -6.80 -4.15 -32.69
C LEU A 44 -7.31 -4.86 -31.42
N ALA A 45 -8.64 -5.01 -31.28
CA ALA A 45 -9.28 -5.76 -30.20
C ALA A 45 -8.85 -7.24 -30.14
N GLU A 46 -8.72 -7.92 -31.29
CA GLU A 46 -8.34 -9.33 -31.38
C GLU A 46 -6.86 -9.58 -31.00
N ARG A 47 -6.09 -8.51 -30.84
CA ARG A 47 -4.73 -8.59 -30.32
C ARG A 47 -4.68 -8.54 -28.78
N VAL A 48 -5.74 -8.07 -28.13
CA VAL A 48 -5.91 -8.21 -26.68
C VAL A 48 -6.42 -9.62 -26.41
N SER A 49 -5.64 -10.41 -25.69
CA SER A 49 -5.98 -11.79 -25.37
C SER A 49 -6.83 -11.92 -24.10
N MET A 50 -6.65 -11.01 -23.15
CA MET A 50 -7.37 -11.01 -21.88
C MET A 50 -7.33 -9.63 -21.25
N ILE A 51 -8.44 -9.20 -20.65
CA ILE A 51 -8.45 -8.12 -19.65
C ILE A 51 -8.94 -8.74 -18.33
N LYS A 52 -8.22 -8.49 -17.25
CA LYS A 52 -8.63 -8.87 -15.90
C LYS A 52 -8.84 -7.60 -15.09
N LEU A 53 -10.08 -7.40 -14.67
CA LEU A 53 -10.48 -6.34 -13.76
C LEU A 53 -10.45 -6.88 -12.33
N TYR A 54 -9.69 -6.22 -11.47
CA TYR A 54 -9.75 -6.40 -10.02
C TYR A 54 -10.76 -5.41 -9.49
N THR A 55 -11.80 -5.89 -8.83
CA THR A 55 -12.89 -5.04 -8.35
C THR A 55 -13.10 -5.23 -6.86
N VAL A 56 -13.71 -4.24 -6.23
CA VAL A 56 -14.22 -4.34 -4.87
C VAL A 56 -15.73 -4.15 -4.90
N ARG A 57 -16.43 -5.10 -4.31
CA ARG A 57 -17.88 -5.11 -4.15
C ARG A 57 -18.22 -5.42 -2.71
N ASN A 58 -19.03 -4.57 -2.07
CA ASN A 58 -19.42 -4.70 -0.66
C ASN A 58 -18.23 -4.98 0.27
N GLY A 59 -17.11 -4.25 0.09
CA GLY A 59 -15.89 -4.41 0.89
C GLY A 59 -14.98 -5.59 0.48
N LYS A 60 -15.41 -6.45 -0.44
CA LYS A 60 -14.69 -7.67 -0.82
C LYS A 60 -14.06 -7.56 -2.21
N SER A 61 -12.81 -7.99 -2.31
CA SER A 61 -12.09 -8.09 -3.58
C SER A 61 -12.62 -9.27 -4.41
N LEU A 62 -12.93 -8.98 -5.67
CA LEU A 62 -13.38 -9.91 -6.69
C LEU A 62 -12.55 -9.69 -7.96
N ASN A 63 -12.60 -10.65 -8.88
CA ASN A 63 -11.95 -10.56 -10.18
C ASN A 63 -12.95 -10.87 -11.28
N ARG A 64 -12.93 -10.09 -12.36
CA ARG A 64 -13.68 -10.35 -13.59
C ARG A 64 -12.72 -10.43 -14.76
N ILE A 65 -12.89 -11.45 -15.60
CA ILE A 65 -12.12 -11.62 -16.83
C ILE A 65 -13.02 -11.24 -18.00
N LEU A 66 -12.49 -10.41 -18.90
CA LEU A 66 -13.12 -9.97 -20.14
C LEU A 66 -12.29 -10.46 -21.33
N GLY A 67 -12.99 -10.72 -22.44
CA GLY A 67 -12.44 -11.20 -23.69
C GLY A 67 -12.25 -10.09 -24.73
N PRO A 68 -11.65 -10.42 -25.89
CA PRO A 68 -11.51 -9.49 -27.02
C PRO A 68 -12.85 -8.92 -27.51
N GLU A 69 -13.93 -9.70 -27.42
CA GLU A 69 -15.28 -9.33 -27.83
C GLU A 69 -15.86 -8.15 -27.03
N ASP A 70 -15.40 -7.95 -25.79
CA ASP A 70 -15.87 -6.85 -24.95
C ASP A 70 -15.44 -5.49 -25.51
N PHE A 71 -14.31 -5.40 -26.24
CA PHE A 71 -13.91 -4.17 -26.97
C PHE A 71 -14.76 -3.89 -28.21
N LEU A 72 -15.49 -4.88 -28.73
CA LEU A 72 -16.38 -4.70 -29.87
C LEU A 72 -17.77 -4.21 -29.43
N GLY A 73 -18.11 -4.37 -28.15
CA GLY A 73 -19.29 -3.80 -27.54
C GLY A 73 -19.24 -2.28 -27.55
N ARG A 74 -20.35 -1.63 -27.92
CA ARG A 74 -20.49 -0.16 -27.79
C ARG A 74 -20.92 0.26 -26.39
N ASP A 75 -21.51 -0.67 -25.64
CA ASP A 75 -22.03 -0.41 -24.31
C ASP A 75 -20.90 -0.45 -23.28
N ALA A 76 -21.05 0.35 -22.22
CA ALA A 76 -20.12 0.35 -21.11
C ALA A 76 -20.17 -0.97 -20.34
N ILE A 77 -19.01 -1.44 -19.90
CA ILE A 77 -18.96 -2.54 -18.93
C ILE A 77 -19.36 -1.99 -17.58
N GLU A 78 -20.53 -2.41 -17.12
CA GLU A 78 -21.03 -2.09 -15.78
C GLU A 78 -20.30 -2.95 -14.73
N VAL A 79 -19.77 -2.28 -13.71
CA VAL A 79 -19.10 -2.87 -12.55
C VAL A 79 -19.95 -2.61 -11.31
N ASP A 80 -20.47 -3.68 -10.70
CA ASP A 80 -21.08 -3.65 -9.37
C ASP A 80 -19.98 -3.38 -8.32
N GLY A 81 -19.78 -2.12 -7.95
CA GLY A 81 -18.71 -1.66 -7.07
C GLY A 81 -17.70 -0.78 -7.81
N TYR A 82 -16.40 -0.95 -7.54
CA TYR A 82 -15.34 -0.16 -8.17
C TYR A 82 -14.12 -0.98 -8.58
N VAL A 83 -13.37 -0.49 -9.57
CA VAL A 83 -12.19 -1.14 -10.13
C VAL A 83 -10.95 -0.68 -9.38
N THR A 84 -10.25 -1.62 -8.77
CA THR A 84 -9.01 -1.39 -7.97
C THR A 84 -7.75 -1.80 -8.69
N GLY A 85 -7.88 -2.42 -9.86
CA GLY A 85 -6.75 -2.79 -10.68
C GLY A 85 -7.17 -3.33 -12.04
N ILE A 86 -6.30 -3.14 -13.03
CA ILE A 86 -6.52 -3.63 -14.39
C ILE A 86 -5.25 -4.31 -14.84
N LEU A 87 -5.41 -5.50 -15.42
CA LEU A 87 -4.34 -6.25 -16.07
C LEU A 87 -4.77 -6.60 -17.48
N ILE A 88 -3.91 -6.35 -18.47
CA ILE A 88 -4.18 -6.67 -19.87
C ILE A 88 -3.04 -7.51 -20.42
N LEU A 89 -3.40 -8.61 -21.09
CA LEU A 89 -2.48 -9.46 -21.83
C LEU A 89 -2.73 -9.28 -23.32
N ALA A 90 -1.70 -8.98 -24.09
CA ALA A 90 -1.78 -8.75 -25.53
C ALA A 90 -0.75 -9.59 -26.30
N ASN A 91 -1.09 -10.02 -27.51
CA ASN A 91 -0.20 -10.79 -28.38
C ASN A 91 0.74 -9.94 -29.25
N ALA A 92 0.79 -8.64 -28.98
CA ALA A 92 1.64 -7.66 -29.64
C ALA A 92 1.88 -6.49 -28.68
N GLU A 93 2.94 -5.72 -28.92
CA GLU A 93 3.19 -4.48 -28.19
C GLU A 93 2.11 -3.43 -28.50
N MET A 94 1.64 -2.78 -27.44
CA MET A 94 0.59 -1.78 -27.47
C MET A 94 0.88 -0.63 -26.49
N ASN A 95 0.29 0.53 -26.79
CA ASN A 95 0.14 1.62 -25.85
C ASN A 95 -1.24 1.49 -25.20
N ILE A 96 -1.26 1.23 -23.89
CA ILE A 96 -2.50 1.08 -23.15
C ILE A 96 -2.63 2.18 -22.12
N ARG A 97 -3.77 2.87 -22.14
CA ARG A 97 -4.12 3.94 -21.21
C ARG A 97 -5.41 3.61 -20.48
N VAL A 98 -5.49 3.99 -19.22
CA VAL A 98 -6.70 3.97 -18.41
C VAL A 98 -6.88 5.36 -17.88
N ASP A 99 -7.99 6.00 -18.22
CA ASP A 99 -8.29 7.36 -17.76
C ASP A 99 -7.13 8.35 -18.03
N GLY A 100 -6.55 8.26 -19.23
CA GLY A 100 -5.39 9.05 -19.65
C GLY A 100 -4.03 8.57 -19.11
N GLN A 101 -3.99 7.69 -18.11
CA GLN A 101 -2.76 7.19 -17.51
C GLN A 101 -2.22 5.97 -18.24
N ASN A 102 -0.91 5.97 -18.58
CA ASN A 102 -0.29 4.81 -19.22
C ASN A 102 -0.18 3.64 -18.23
N MET A 103 -0.56 2.45 -18.68
CA MET A 103 -0.32 1.21 -17.94
C MET A 103 1.16 0.85 -17.95
N SER A 104 1.64 0.26 -16.86
CA SER A 104 3.02 -0.22 -16.75
C SER A 104 3.17 -1.61 -17.34
N LYS A 105 4.24 -1.87 -18.08
CA LYS A 105 4.58 -3.24 -18.52
C LYS A 105 4.88 -4.13 -17.32
N ILE A 106 4.34 -5.34 -17.33
CA ILE A 106 4.60 -6.38 -16.35
C ILE A 106 5.99 -6.95 -16.63
N ARG A 107 6.85 -6.97 -15.62
CA ARG A 107 8.23 -7.44 -15.76
C ARG A 107 8.35 -8.88 -15.31
N ARG A 108 8.95 -9.72 -16.14
CA ARG A 108 9.33 -11.07 -15.74
C ARG A 108 10.64 -11.02 -14.96
N ASN A 109 10.68 -11.74 -13.83
CA ASN A 109 11.87 -11.91 -13.02
C ASN A 109 12.61 -13.20 -13.41
N ASP A 110 13.89 -13.29 -13.06
CA ASP A 110 14.75 -14.45 -13.34
C ASP A 110 14.25 -15.74 -12.66
N ASP A 111 13.57 -15.61 -11.51
CA ASP A 111 12.95 -16.70 -10.76
C ASP A 111 11.63 -17.23 -11.38
N GLY A 112 11.22 -16.67 -12.52
CA GLY A 112 9.99 -17.04 -13.23
C GLY A 112 8.71 -16.40 -12.69
N THR A 113 8.81 -15.57 -11.64
CA THR A 113 7.70 -14.73 -11.18
C THR A 113 7.58 -13.46 -12.02
N TYR A 114 6.49 -12.71 -11.82
CA TYR A 114 6.27 -11.43 -12.47
C TYR A 114 6.13 -10.32 -11.43
N THR A 115 6.77 -9.19 -11.69
CA THR A 115 6.66 -7.98 -10.89
C THR A 115 5.63 -7.04 -11.50
N ILE A 116 4.59 -6.73 -10.73
CA ILE A 116 3.52 -5.80 -11.07
C ILE A 116 3.65 -4.57 -10.16
N LYS A 117 3.70 -3.38 -10.77
CA LYS A 117 3.85 -2.11 -10.04
C LYS A 117 2.67 -1.91 -9.07
N TYR A 118 2.97 -1.64 -7.79
CA TYR A 118 2.02 -1.46 -6.68
C TYR A 118 1.12 -2.67 -6.34
N PHE A 119 1.30 -3.81 -7.00
CA PHE A 119 0.65 -5.07 -6.63
C PHE A 119 1.64 -6.07 -6.00
N GLY A 120 2.91 -6.03 -6.42
CA GLY A 120 3.98 -6.88 -5.91
C GLY A 120 4.42 -7.98 -6.88
N LYS A 121 5.05 -9.02 -6.33
CA LYS A 121 5.47 -10.21 -7.09
C LYS A 121 4.36 -11.24 -7.11
N VAL A 122 4.11 -11.83 -8.28
CA VAL A 122 3.06 -12.82 -8.50
C VAL A 122 3.57 -14.00 -9.31
N ALA A 123 2.98 -15.17 -9.08
CA ALA A 123 3.29 -16.37 -9.86
C ALA A 123 2.59 -16.34 -11.24
N SER A 124 3.14 -17.07 -12.20
CA SER A 124 2.62 -17.13 -13.59
C SER A 124 1.14 -17.52 -13.67
N ASN A 125 0.74 -18.50 -12.87
CA ASN A 125 -0.64 -19.00 -12.77
C ASN A 125 -1.64 -17.96 -12.25
N GLU A 126 -1.20 -16.98 -11.44
CA GLU A 126 -2.08 -15.95 -10.86
C GLU A 126 -2.49 -14.87 -11.87
N ILE A 127 -1.67 -14.69 -12.91
CA ILE A 127 -1.91 -13.74 -14.01
C ILE A 127 -2.64 -14.40 -15.19
N GLY A 128 -2.82 -15.73 -15.16
CA GLY A 128 -3.33 -16.48 -16.31
C GLY A 128 -2.30 -16.68 -17.41
N MET A 129 -1.00 -16.50 -17.11
CA MET A 129 0.10 -16.83 -18.01
C MET A 129 0.52 -18.28 -17.78
N ALA A 130 0.76 -19.05 -18.84
CA ALA A 130 1.23 -20.42 -18.72
C ALA A 130 2.58 -20.46 -17.99
N ALA A 131 2.72 -21.36 -17.02
CA ALA A 131 4.01 -21.61 -16.37
C ALA A 131 5.02 -22.09 -17.41
N SER A 132 6.00 -21.25 -17.75
CA SER A 132 7.13 -21.73 -18.52
C SER A 132 8.00 -22.56 -17.59
N ASN A 133 7.82 -23.88 -17.58
CA ASN A 133 8.73 -24.81 -16.91
C ASN A 133 10.09 -24.77 -17.61
N SER A 134 10.95 -23.81 -17.26
CA SER A 134 12.34 -23.79 -17.71
C SER A 134 13.19 -24.57 -16.70
N TYR A 135 13.17 -25.91 -16.77
CA TYR A 135 14.28 -26.70 -16.22
C TYR A 135 14.57 -28.03 -16.94
N TYR A 136 13.67 -28.54 -17.80
CA TYR A 136 13.99 -29.69 -18.67
C TYR A 136 13.18 -29.62 -19.96
N GLN A 137 13.72 -29.00 -21.01
CA GLN A 137 13.33 -29.32 -22.39
C GLN A 137 14.41 -28.89 -23.38
N LYS A 138 15.55 -29.59 -23.33
CA LYS A 138 16.46 -29.68 -24.47
C LYS A 138 15.82 -30.65 -25.47
N GLY A 139 15.30 -30.12 -26.57
CA GLY A 139 15.00 -30.94 -27.76
C GLY A 139 13.53 -31.22 -28.06
N PHE A 140 12.64 -30.23 -28.03
CA PHE A 140 11.45 -30.23 -28.87
C PHE A 140 11.21 -28.85 -29.45
N ARG A 141 10.92 -28.80 -30.75
CA ARG A 141 10.79 -27.59 -31.57
C ARG A 141 9.90 -26.54 -30.93
N GLU A 142 10.43 -25.33 -30.86
CA GLU A 142 9.69 -24.07 -30.75
C GLU A 142 8.61 -24.02 -31.83
N THR A 143 7.37 -24.29 -31.45
CA THR A 143 6.21 -23.85 -32.21
C THR A 143 5.31 -23.08 -31.27
N ALA A 144 5.44 -21.75 -31.35
CA ALA A 144 4.53 -20.74 -30.82
C ALA A 144 4.21 -20.78 -29.32
N GLN A 145 5.18 -20.46 -28.46
CA GLN A 145 4.83 -19.63 -27.30
C GLN A 145 4.52 -18.24 -27.86
N SER A 146 3.24 -17.95 -28.09
CA SER A 146 2.80 -16.60 -28.45
C SER A 146 3.37 -15.63 -27.42
N PHE A 147 4.18 -14.66 -27.85
CA PHE A 147 4.64 -13.57 -27.01
C PHE A 147 3.40 -12.85 -26.49
N VAL A 148 3.11 -13.03 -25.20
CA VAL A 148 2.04 -12.30 -24.53
C VAL A 148 2.71 -11.21 -23.70
N GLU A 149 2.62 -9.98 -24.18
CA GLU A 149 2.99 -8.79 -23.44
C GLU A 149 1.95 -8.52 -22.36
N GLY A 150 2.40 -8.21 -21.14
CA GLY A 150 1.53 -7.93 -20.00
C GLY A 150 1.59 -6.46 -19.61
N TYR A 151 0.45 -5.86 -19.33
CA TYR A 151 0.30 -4.49 -18.87
C TYR A 151 -0.56 -4.46 -17.61
N SER A 152 -0.25 -3.57 -16.68
CA SER A 152 -0.97 -3.43 -15.42
C SER A 152 -1.11 -1.99 -14.96
N LEU A 153 -2.22 -1.68 -14.30
CA LEU A 153 -2.42 -0.45 -13.54
C LEU A 153 -3.09 -0.81 -12.21
N PHE A 154 -2.44 -0.44 -11.12
CA PHE A 154 -2.95 -0.51 -9.75
C PHE A 154 -2.64 0.83 -9.07
N PRO A 155 -3.53 1.33 -8.20
CA PRO A 155 -3.25 2.52 -7.41
C PRO A 155 -2.15 2.23 -6.39
N ARG A 156 -1.49 3.30 -5.91
CA ARG A 156 -0.49 3.22 -4.84
C ARG A 156 -1.11 2.73 -3.53
N VAL A 157 -2.30 3.22 -3.20
CA VAL A 157 -3.09 2.81 -2.05
C VAL A 157 -3.86 1.54 -2.41
N VAL A 158 -3.58 0.45 -1.70
CA VAL A 158 -4.19 -0.85 -1.98
C VAL A 158 -5.70 -0.79 -1.78
N GLY A 159 -6.47 -1.14 -2.80
CA GLY A 159 -7.93 -1.10 -2.70
C GLY A 159 -8.55 0.28 -2.91
N ASP A 160 -7.76 1.29 -3.30
CA ASP A 160 -8.29 2.50 -3.94
C ASP A 160 -8.74 2.18 -5.40
N ALA A 161 -9.48 3.07 -6.03
CA ALA A 161 -9.91 2.93 -7.42
C ALA A 161 -8.80 3.36 -8.40
N VAL A 162 -8.79 2.73 -9.58
CA VAL A 162 -7.90 3.13 -10.69
C VAL A 162 -8.29 4.48 -11.31
N SER A 163 -9.54 4.91 -11.10
CA SER A 163 -10.07 6.23 -11.47
C SER A 163 -11.02 6.70 -10.37
N SER A 164 -11.02 8.01 -10.08
CA SER A 164 -11.95 8.62 -9.12
C SER A 164 -13.37 8.73 -9.65
N GLU A 165 -13.54 8.67 -10.97
CA GLU A 165 -14.79 8.95 -11.66
C GLU A 165 -15.72 7.73 -11.68
N CYS A 166 -17.03 8.00 -11.80
CA CYS A 166 -18.05 6.96 -12.00
C CYS A 166 -17.98 6.32 -13.40
N SER A 167 -17.26 6.93 -14.33
CA SER A 167 -17.06 6.42 -15.68
C SER A 167 -15.67 6.77 -16.17
N PHE A 168 -14.95 5.79 -16.69
CA PHE A 168 -13.65 5.98 -17.33
C PHE A 168 -13.50 5.06 -18.53
N GLN A 169 -12.42 5.21 -19.28
CA GLN A 169 -12.15 4.38 -20.46
C GLN A 169 -10.78 3.72 -20.38
N ILE A 170 -10.73 2.48 -20.87
CA ILE A 170 -9.50 1.78 -21.20
C ILE A 170 -9.27 1.98 -22.70
N SER A 171 -8.20 2.66 -23.08
CA SER A 171 -7.82 2.89 -24.47
C SER A 171 -6.61 2.06 -24.84
N VAL A 172 -6.69 1.36 -25.97
CA VAL A 172 -5.58 0.60 -26.56
C VAL A 172 -5.25 1.23 -27.90
N ASP A 173 -3.96 1.44 -28.17
CA ASP A 173 -3.44 2.05 -29.39
C ASP A 173 -2.18 1.31 -29.86
N ASN A 174 -1.98 1.24 -31.19
CA ASN A 174 -0.77 0.70 -31.80
C ASN A 174 -0.11 1.66 -32.83
N GLY A 175 -0.44 2.95 -32.78
CA GLY A 175 0.00 3.99 -33.72
C GLY A 175 -0.79 4.07 -35.03
N GLU A 176 -1.43 2.98 -35.48
CA GLU A 176 -2.25 2.95 -36.71
C GLU A 176 -3.76 2.98 -36.41
N ALA A 177 -4.16 2.41 -35.27
CA ALA A 177 -5.54 2.29 -34.86
C ALA A 177 -5.65 2.40 -33.33
N SER A 178 -6.81 2.86 -32.86
CA SER A 178 -7.17 2.89 -31.46
C SER A 178 -8.56 2.28 -31.23
N CYS A 179 -8.74 1.66 -30.07
CA CYS A 179 -10.03 1.22 -29.58
C CYS A 179 -10.18 1.57 -28.10
N SER A 180 -11.41 1.79 -27.65
CA SER A 180 -11.72 2.11 -26.27
C SER A 180 -12.78 1.17 -25.72
N LEU A 181 -12.64 0.85 -24.44
CA LEU A 181 -13.61 0.10 -23.65
C LEU A 181 -14.09 1.00 -22.51
N PRO A 182 -15.32 1.53 -22.57
CA PRO A 182 -15.88 2.31 -21.49
C PRO A 182 -16.22 1.42 -20.31
N ILE A 183 -15.85 1.84 -19.10
CA ILE A 183 -16.16 1.20 -17.82
C ILE A 183 -17.01 2.15 -17.00
N ARG A 184 -18.09 1.64 -16.40
CA ARG A 184 -18.88 2.35 -15.40
C ARG A 184 -18.75 1.66 -14.06
N GLN A 185 -18.56 2.46 -13.02
CA GLN A 185 -18.31 2.02 -11.66
C GLN A 185 -18.90 3.00 -10.64
N LYS A 186 -18.80 2.66 -9.37
CA LYS A 186 -18.92 3.63 -8.27
C LYS A 186 -17.62 4.45 -8.18
N GLY A 187 -17.75 5.76 -8.37
CA GLY A 187 -16.68 6.72 -8.09
C GLY A 187 -16.68 7.15 -6.62
N TYR A 188 -15.80 8.09 -6.29
CA TYR A 188 -15.82 8.74 -4.98
C TYR A 188 -17.04 9.64 -4.83
N ASP A 189 -17.66 9.59 -3.65
CA ASP A 189 -18.74 10.49 -3.25
C ASP A 189 -18.33 11.33 -2.04
N THR A 190 -18.43 12.65 -2.14
CA THR A 190 -18.20 13.55 -1.01
C THR A 190 -19.48 13.64 -0.20
N PHE A 191 -19.50 13.01 0.98
CA PHE A 191 -20.71 12.86 1.80
C PHE A 191 -20.73 13.74 3.04
N HIS A 192 -19.58 14.31 3.43
CA HIS A 192 -19.46 15.22 4.57
C HIS A 192 -18.35 16.25 4.36
N LYS A 193 -18.52 17.44 4.91
CA LYS A 193 -17.51 18.49 4.98
C LYS A 193 -17.50 19.05 6.41
N THR A 194 -16.32 19.32 6.95
CA THR A 194 -16.24 20.03 8.24
C THR A 194 -16.89 21.41 8.10
N SER A 195 -17.52 21.92 9.16
CA SER A 195 -18.25 23.19 9.12
C SER A 195 -17.34 24.36 8.71
N GLU A 196 -17.87 25.27 7.88
CA GLU A 196 -17.22 26.54 7.48
C GLU A 196 -17.25 27.63 8.59
N ASP A 197 -17.83 27.35 9.77
CA ASP A 197 -18.23 28.39 10.73
C ASP A 197 -17.12 29.02 11.60
N ALA A 198 -15.83 28.76 11.38
CA ALA A 198 -14.79 29.30 12.26
C ALA A 198 -14.03 30.52 11.73
N ASN A 199 -13.61 30.57 10.46
CA ASN A 199 -12.82 31.71 9.95
C ASN A 199 -13.00 31.93 8.44
N PRO A 200 -13.26 33.16 7.97
CA PRO A 200 -13.25 33.50 6.55
C PRO A 200 -11.87 33.20 5.94
N GLY A 201 -11.79 32.14 5.13
CA GLY A 201 -10.57 31.69 4.47
C GLY A 201 -10.12 30.28 4.83
N GLU A 202 -10.79 29.57 5.74
CA GLU A 202 -10.56 28.14 6.01
C GLU A 202 -11.28 27.25 4.99
N THR A 203 -10.51 26.43 4.28
CA THR A 203 -11.05 25.41 3.37
C THR A 203 -11.41 24.18 4.20
N PRO A 204 -12.67 23.73 4.18
CA PRO A 204 -13.10 22.60 5.00
C PRO A 204 -12.44 21.29 4.54
N ILE A 205 -12.29 20.35 5.48
CA ILE A 205 -11.84 18.99 5.18
C ILE A 205 -13.02 18.26 4.54
N GLU A 206 -12.81 17.73 3.33
CA GLU A 206 -13.84 16.95 2.63
C GLU A 206 -13.70 15.46 2.95
N PHE A 207 -14.77 14.84 3.45
CA PHE A 207 -14.84 13.40 3.62
C PHE A 207 -15.48 12.76 2.40
N GLN A 208 -14.72 11.87 1.77
CA GLN A 208 -15.14 11.11 0.61
C GLN A 208 -15.27 9.63 0.95
N TYR A 209 -16.22 8.94 0.32
CA TYR A 209 -16.41 7.51 0.46
C TYR A 209 -16.26 6.83 -0.90
N LEU A 210 -15.58 5.68 -0.92
CA LEU A 210 -15.49 4.80 -2.08
C LEU A 210 -16.05 3.43 -1.72
N GLY A 211 -17.23 3.10 -2.23
CA GLY A 211 -17.89 1.82 -1.97
C GLY A 211 -19.40 1.87 -2.15
N GLU A 212 -20.08 0.84 -1.63
CA GLU A 212 -21.53 0.64 -1.82
C GLU A 212 -22.32 0.72 -0.51
N ARG A 213 -21.64 0.79 0.64
CA ARG A 213 -22.25 0.57 1.96
C ARG A 213 -22.30 1.80 2.86
N LEU A 214 -22.13 3.00 2.29
CA LEU A 214 -22.11 4.26 3.05
C LEU A 214 -23.36 4.44 3.91
N ASP A 215 -24.56 4.32 3.32
CA ASP A 215 -25.84 4.50 4.03
C ASP A 215 -25.92 3.62 5.28
N LYS A 216 -25.58 2.33 5.13
CA LYS A 216 -25.55 1.36 6.23
C LYS A 216 -24.54 1.74 7.31
N HIS A 217 -23.41 2.32 6.94
CA HIS A 217 -22.40 2.77 7.90
C HIS A 217 -22.83 4.04 8.64
N MET A 218 -23.51 4.96 7.95
CA MET A 218 -24.05 6.21 8.52
C MET A 218 -25.15 5.96 9.56
N GLU A 219 -25.86 4.84 9.50
CA GLU A 219 -26.85 4.42 10.51
C GLU A 219 -26.24 4.17 11.91
N ARG A 220 -24.91 4.08 12.03
CA ARG A 220 -24.27 3.87 13.33
C ARG A 220 -24.38 5.11 14.22
N PRO A 221 -24.72 4.94 15.52
CA PRO A 221 -24.84 6.06 16.45
C PRO A 221 -23.57 6.91 16.59
N ASP A 222 -22.40 6.30 16.42
CA ASP A 222 -21.10 6.93 16.60
C ASP A 222 -20.44 7.41 15.30
N PHE A 223 -21.11 7.32 14.14
CA PHE A 223 -20.52 7.62 12.84
C PHE A 223 -19.96 9.05 12.76
N HIS A 224 -20.77 10.05 13.14
CA HIS A 224 -20.36 11.46 13.10
C HIS A 224 -19.25 11.76 14.12
N ALA A 225 -19.29 11.15 15.31
CA ALA A 225 -18.23 11.29 16.30
C ALA A 225 -16.89 10.74 15.80
N ARG A 226 -16.90 9.71 14.93
CA ARG A 226 -15.70 9.18 14.29
C ARG A 226 -15.13 10.14 13.24
N LEU A 227 -15.97 10.78 12.43
CA LEU A 227 -15.54 11.83 11.50
C LEU A 227 -14.91 13.00 12.26
N GLN A 228 -15.58 13.45 13.32
CA GLN A 228 -15.08 14.53 14.17
C GLN A 228 -13.74 14.17 14.81
N ALA A 229 -13.57 12.95 15.34
CA ALA A 229 -12.30 12.53 15.92
C ALA A 229 -11.14 12.59 14.91
N ILE A 230 -11.39 12.24 13.64
CA ILE A 230 -10.39 12.37 12.57
C ILE A 230 -10.10 13.84 12.26
N ALA A 231 -11.14 14.67 12.12
CA ALA A 231 -10.98 16.10 11.88
C ALA A 231 -10.20 16.78 13.02
N ASP A 232 -10.55 16.51 14.27
CA ASP A 232 -9.86 17.03 15.46
C ASP A 232 -8.36 16.68 15.46
N GLY A 233 -8.01 15.48 15.00
CA GLY A 233 -6.62 15.03 14.93
C GLY A 233 -5.83 15.77 13.86
N ILE A 234 -6.42 15.97 12.68
CA ILE A 234 -5.83 16.77 11.61
C ILE A 234 -5.66 18.22 12.07
N GLU A 235 -6.72 18.83 12.60
CA GLU A 235 -6.72 20.21 13.09
C GLU A 235 -5.70 20.44 14.20
N ALA A 236 -5.47 19.46 15.07
CA ALA A 236 -4.44 19.54 16.11
C ALA A 236 -3.03 19.67 15.51
N VAL A 237 -2.72 18.91 14.45
CA VAL A 237 -1.43 19.02 13.74
C VAL A 237 -1.36 20.36 13.01
N GLU A 238 -2.37 20.71 12.23
CA GLU A 238 -2.37 21.95 11.45
C GLU A 238 -2.22 23.19 12.33
N THR A 239 -2.86 23.18 13.50
CA THR A 239 -2.74 24.23 14.53
C THR A 239 -1.35 24.26 15.15
N ALA A 240 -0.78 23.10 15.52
CA ALA A 240 0.54 23.04 16.15
C ALA A 240 1.66 23.55 15.24
N PHE A 241 1.57 23.27 13.93
CA PHE A 241 2.61 23.61 12.95
C PHE A 241 2.26 24.80 12.06
N GLY A 242 1.10 25.43 12.27
CA GLY A 242 0.66 26.62 11.54
C GLY A 242 0.55 26.39 10.01
N SER A 243 0.19 25.18 9.60
CA SER A 243 0.20 24.77 8.19
C SER A 243 -1.04 23.94 7.87
N ARG A 244 -1.74 24.25 6.77
CA ARG A 244 -2.81 23.39 6.26
C ARG A 244 -2.24 22.26 5.44
N LEU A 245 -2.50 21.03 5.84
CA LEU A 245 -1.89 19.82 5.31
C LEU A 245 -2.89 18.96 4.56
N VAL A 246 -4.12 18.82 5.06
CA VAL A 246 -5.08 17.83 4.56
C VAL A 246 -6.27 18.51 3.93
N GLY A 247 -6.52 18.22 2.64
CA GLY A 247 -7.74 18.67 1.96
C GLY A 247 -8.87 17.65 2.04
N LYS A 248 -8.54 16.36 2.03
CA LYS A 248 -9.53 15.29 1.90
C LYS A 248 -9.19 14.08 2.77
N VAL A 249 -10.23 13.51 3.35
CA VAL A 249 -10.19 12.20 4.01
C VAL A 249 -11.03 11.23 3.22
N LYS A 250 -10.42 10.15 2.75
CA LYS A 250 -11.02 9.12 1.90
C LYS A 250 -11.27 7.85 2.70
N ILE A 251 -12.54 7.47 2.86
CA ILE A 251 -12.94 6.21 3.49
C ILE A 251 -13.08 5.15 2.40
N LEU A 252 -12.20 4.15 2.44
CA LEU A 252 -12.18 3.03 1.49
C LEU A 252 -13.01 1.87 2.03
N ASP A 253 -14.09 1.51 1.33
CA ASP A 253 -14.87 0.30 1.59
C ASP A 253 -14.11 -0.93 1.11
N TYR A 254 -13.08 -1.31 1.86
CA TYR A 254 -12.21 -2.44 1.57
C TYR A 254 -11.83 -3.15 2.88
N GLU A 255 -12.30 -4.38 3.05
CA GLU A 255 -12.23 -5.08 4.35
C GLU A 255 -10.90 -5.80 4.59
N LYS A 256 -10.09 -6.02 3.54
CA LYS A 256 -8.86 -6.81 3.66
C LYS A 256 -7.75 -6.09 4.45
N VAL A 257 -7.85 -4.77 4.60
CA VAL A 257 -6.85 -3.97 5.30
C VAL A 257 -7.49 -3.28 6.50
N GLN A 258 -6.75 -3.20 7.60
CA GLN A 258 -7.11 -2.46 8.80
C GLN A 258 -5.94 -1.51 9.10
N ASN A 259 -5.91 -0.38 8.39
CA ASN A 259 -4.98 0.70 8.66
C ASN A 259 -5.58 2.08 8.28
N ALA A 260 -4.81 3.14 8.43
CA ALA A 260 -4.90 4.32 7.57
C ALA A 260 -3.57 4.46 6.82
N VAL A 261 -3.55 5.26 5.75
CA VAL A 261 -2.32 5.56 5.01
C VAL A 261 -2.38 6.95 4.40
N THR A 262 -1.20 7.52 4.20
CA THR A 262 -0.93 8.67 3.33
C THR A 262 0.00 8.27 2.20
N CYS A 263 0.15 9.15 1.22
CA CYS A 263 1.01 8.92 0.07
C CYS A 263 1.83 10.18 -0.21
N GLU A 264 3.12 10.00 -0.52
CA GLU A 264 3.98 11.09 -0.98
C GLU A 264 3.31 11.89 -2.11
N GLU A 265 3.50 13.21 -2.05
CA GLU A 265 2.98 14.21 -3.00
C GLU A 265 1.45 14.33 -3.02
N LYS A 266 0.74 13.77 -2.04
CA LYS A 266 -0.70 13.92 -1.89
C LYS A 266 -1.06 14.48 -0.52
N ASP A 267 -2.08 15.34 -0.53
CA ASP A 267 -2.64 16.00 0.66
C ASP A 267 -3.94 15.32 1.14
N ASP A 268 -4.06 14.02 0.85
CA ASP A 268 -5.23 13.20 1.21
C ASP A 268 -4.81 12.14 2.25
N ILE A 269 -5.72 11.77 3.14
CA ILE A 269 -5.57 10.62 4.04
C ILE A 269 -6.58 9.54 3.66
N TRP A 270 -6.15 8.27 3.57
CA TRP A 270 -7.04 7.15 3.34
C TRP A 270 -7.26 6.34 4.62
N PHE A 271 -8.51 6.26 5.07
CA PHE A 271 -8.92 5.33 6.12
C PHE A 271 -9.60 4.11 5.50
N TYR A 272 -9.12 2.91 5.84
CA TYR A 272 -9.88 1.70 5.51
C TYR A 272 -11.11 1.60 6.41
N VAL A 273 -12.23 1.15 5.85
CA VAL A 273 -13.53 1.10 6.54
C VAL A 273 -13.47 0.33 7.87
N ASN A 274 -12.65 -0.72 7.94
CA ASN A 274 -12.49 -1.47 9.19
C ASN A 274 -11.82 -0.65 10.29
N THR A 275 -10.80 0.14 9.96
CA THR A 275 -10.15 1.06 10.92
C THR A 275 -11.16 2.10 11.38
N PHE A 276 -11.79 2.78 10.42
CA PHE A 276 -12.78 3.81 10.67
C PHE A 276 -13.92 3.31 11.58
N LEU A 277 -14.43 2.09 11.38
CA LEU A 277 -15.58 1.56 12.11
C LEU A 277 -15.25 0.84 13.43
N LYS A 278 -14.03 0.32 13.61
CA LYS A 278 -13.68 -0.55 14.74
C LYS A 278 -12.75 0.10 15.74
N GLU A 279 -11.86 1.01 15.32
CA GLU A 279 -10.96 1.64 16.27
C GLU A 279 -11.73 2.59 17.21
N PRO A 280 -11.27 2.74 18.47
CA PRO A 280 -11.77 3.74 19.39
C PRO A 280 -11.63 5.17 18.86
N LEU A 281 -12.47 6.11 19.31
CA LEU A 281 -12.43 7.50 18.86
C LEU A 281 -11.08 8.18 19.12
N ASN A 282 -10.46 7.94 20.27
CA ASN A 282 -9.14 8.47 20.60
C ASN A 282 -8.04 7.88 19.70
N GLU A 283 -8.12 6.59 19.36
CA GLU A 283 -7.18 5.98 18.42
C GLU A 283 -7.36 6.55 17.01
N LEU A 284 -8.60 6.77 16.54
CA LEU A 284 -8.85 7.41 15.25
C LEU A 284 -8.26 8.82 15.16
N ARG A 285 -8.39 9.60 16.24
CA ARG A 285 -7.76 10.91 16.35
C ARG A 285 -6.23 10.81 16.24
N THR A 286 -5.61 9.92 17.01
CA THR A 286 -4.14 9.74 16.99
C THR A 286 -3.63 9.19 15.65
N ILE A 287 -4.40 8.31 14.99
CA ILE A 287 -4.09 7.88 13.62
C ILE A 287 -4.14 9.08 12.66
N ALA A 288 -5.15 9.94 12.77
CA ALA A 288 -5.26 11.13 11.94
C ALA A 288 -4.12 12.13 12.19
N GLU A 289 -3.71 12.32 13.46
CA GLU A 289 -2.52 13.10 13.84
C GLU A 289 -1.27 12.54 13.16
N HIS A 290 -1.04 11.23 13.26
CA HIS A 290 0.11 10.55 12.66
C HIS A 290 0.14 10.66 11.13
N GLU A 291 -0.99 10.40 10.45
CA GLU A 291 -1.07 10.50 8.99
C GLU A 291 -0.91 11.96 8.50
N ALA A 292 -1.48 12.95 9.20
CA ALA A 292 -1.26 14.36 8.85
C ALA A 292 0.22 14.76 8.99
N LEU A 293 0.93 14.20 9.98
CA LEU A 293 2.36 14.43 10.16
C LEU A 293 3.20 13.84 9.02
N HIS A 294 2.84 12.71 8.42
CA HIS A 294 3.51 12.21 7.21
C HIS A 294 3.44 13.22 6.06
N ILE A 295 2.30 13.90 5.89
CA ILE A 295 2.15 14.94 4.86
C ILE A 295 3.09 16.13 5.16
N LEU A 296 3.21 16.54 6.42
CA LEU A 296 4.17 17.58 6.83
C LEU A 296 5.62 17.15 6.54
N VAL A 297 5.98 15.91 6.88
CA VAL A 297 7.31 15.33 6.65
C VAL A 297 7.69 15.35 5.17
N ASP A 298 6.77 14.96 4.28
CA ASP A 298 7.02 14.98 2.83
C ASP A 298 7.11 16.41 2.29
N ARG A 299 6.19 17.31 2.68
CA ARG A 299 6.21 18.72 2.25
C ARG A 299 7.49 19.45 2.65
N LYS A 300 7.97 19.22 3.88
CA LYS A 300 9.23 19.77 4.38
C LYS A 300 10.45 18.95 3.96
N LYS A 301 10.25 17.84 3.23
CA LYS A 301 11.30 16.94 2.71
C LYS A 301 12.23 16.40 3.80
N LEU A 302 11.73 16.23 5.04
CA LEU A 302 12.54 15.86 6.20
C LEU A 302 13.19 14.48 6.01
N ALA A 303 12.44 13.48 5.55
CA ALA A 303 13.00 12.14 5.27
C ALA A 303 13.99 12.12 4.09
N LYS A 304 14.06 13.20 3.30
CA LYS A 304 14.99 13.39 2.18
C LYS A 304 16.23 14.20 2.58
N ASP A 305 16.25 14.83 3.75
CA ASP A 305 17.40 15.57 4.27
C ASP A 305 18.56 14.64 4.67
N LEU A 306 19.78 15.05 4.32
CA LEU A 306 20.98 14.24 4.57
C LEU A 306 21.31 14.15 6.07
N SER A 307 21.20 15.25 6.80
CA SER A 307 21.52 15.30 8.23
C SER A 307 20.57 14.43 9.04
N ILE A 308 19.29 14.42 8.67
CA ILE A 308 18.27 13.55 9.27
C ILE A 308 18.56 12.07 8.97
N ARG A 309 18.91 11.72 7.72
CA ARG A 309 19.30 10.34 7.36
C ARG A 309 20.56 9.88 8.09
N GLU A 310 21.54 10.76 8.27
CA GLU A 310 22.75 10.49 9.05
C GLU A 310 22.42 10.24 10.53
N LEU A 311 21.58 11.09 11.13
CA LEU A 311 21.11 10.91 12.50
C LEU A 311 20.37 9.58 12.67
N PHE A 312 19.43 9.25 11.78
CA PHE A 312 18.72 7.97 11.84
C PHE A 312 19.68 6.78 11.69
N SER A 313 20.68 6.88 10.80
CA SER A 313 21.73 5.86 10.66
C SER A 313 22.52 5.66 11.95
N ASP A 314 22.90 6.75 12.62
CA ASP A 314 23.63 6.71 13.89
C ASP A 314 22.78 6.05 14.99
N LEU A 315 21.50 6.41 15.09
CA LEU A 315 20.57 5.83 16.05
C LEU A 315 20.33 4.33 15.80
N ARG A 316 20.25 3.93 14.53
CA ARG A 316 20.18 2.52 14.11
C ARG A 316 21.48 1.76 14.39
N GLY A 317 22.60 2.46 14.61
CA GLY A 317 23.91 1.86 14.86
C GLY A 317 24.62 1.39 13.59
N TYR A 318 24.32 2.00 12.43
CA TYR A 318 24.98 1.64 11.18
C TYR A 318 26.37 2.27 11.10
N ASP A 319 27.39 1.42 10.96
CA ASP A 319 28.78 1.83 10.79
C ASP A 319 28.94 2.76 9.58
N SER A 320 29.92 3.66 9.63
CA SER A 320 30.17 4.67 8.60
C SER A 320 30.42 4.09 7.20
N LEU A 321 30.95 2.86 7.12
CA LEU A 321 31.23 2.14 5.87
C LEU A 321 30.25 0.99 5.60
N SER A 322 29.16 0.88 6.36
CA SER A 322 28.16 -0.17 6.18
C SER A 322 27.36 0.02 4.88
N GLN A 323 26.93 -1.10 4.29
CA GLN A 323 26.08 -1.09 3.11
C GLN A 323 24.70 -0.50 3.43
N GLU A 324 24.21 -0.71 4.65
CA GLU A 324 22.98 -0.17 5.18
C GLU A 324 23.01 1.36 5.22
N ARG A 325 24.06 1.95 5.81
CA ARG A 325 24.24 3.41 5.81
C ARG A 325 24.34 3.95 4.40
N PHE A 326 25.16 3.33 3.53
CA PHE A 326 25.29 3.75 2.14
C PHE A 326 23.94 3.74 1.40
N ALA A 327 23.16 2.65 1.53
CA ALA A 327 21.85 2.53 0.91
C ALA A 327 20.86 3.56 1.46
N LEU A 328 20.85 3.78 2.78
CA LEU A 328 19.99 4.76 3.43
C LEU A 328 20.29 6.19 2.97
N ILE A 329 21.56 6.58 2.92
CA ILE A 329 21.98 7.91 2.49
C ILE A 329 21.65 8.14 1.01
N THR A 330 21.98 7.18 0.15
CA THR A 330 21.86 7.34 -1.31
C THR A 330 20.46 7.08 -1.85
N ARG A 331 19.69 6.19 -1.24
CA ARG A 331 18.37 5.74 -1.74
C ARG A 331 17.21 6.06 -0.79
N GLY A 332 17.49 6.53 0.43
CA GLY A 332 16.48 6.78 1.45
C GLY A 332 15.95 5.53 2.15
N ALA A 333 16.45 4.35 1.81
CA ALA A 333 16.01 3.08 2.38
C ALA A 333 17.19 2.12 2.51
N ALA A 334 17.26 1.46 3.68
CA ALA A 334 18.16 0.34 3.93
C ALA A 334 17.35 -0.96 3.95
N SER A 335 17.96 -2.06 3.50
CA SER A 335 17.37 -3.38 3.72
C SER A 335 17.41 -3.67 5.22
N GLU A 336 16.30 -4.12 5.79
CA GLU A 336 16.33 -4.62 7.16
C GLU A 336 17.14 -5.92 7.20
N SER A 337 18.08 -5.98 8.13
CA SER A 337 18.80 -7.21 8.51
C SER A 337 18.10 -7.78 9.74
N PRO A 338 17.26 -8.83 9.60
CA PRO A 338 16.51 -9.39 10.72
C PRO A 338 17.47 -9.86 11.82
N GLY A 339 17.30 -9.33 13.04
CA GLY A 339 18.10 -9.72 14.22
C GLY A 339 19.31 -8.83 14.54
N ALA A 340 19.56 -7.76 13.77
CA ALA A 340 20.55 -6.76 14.16
C ALA A 340 20.13 -6.02 15.45
N ALA A 341 21.01 -5.95 16.44
CA ALA A 341 20.75 -5.24 17.69
C ALA A 341 20.79 -3.72 17.44
N ILE A 342 19.67 -3.03 17.67
CA ILE A 342 19.59 -1.56 17.54
C ILE A 342 20.11 -0.92 18.83
N PRO A 343 21.23 -0.16 18.82
CA PRO A 343 21.82 0.40 20.04
C PRO A 343 20.89 1.37 20.77
N HIS A 344 20.10 2.15 20.02
CA HIS A 344 19.13 3.10 20.53
C HIS A 344 17.69 2.56 20.50
N LYS A 345 17.48 1.24 20.66
CA LYS A 345 16.12 0.64 20.67
C LYS A 345 15.18 1.31 21.67
N ASP A 346 15.69 1.71 22.84
CA ASP A 346 14.89 2.38 23.86
C ASP A 346 14.44 3.80 23.42
N PHE A 347 15.23 4.50 22.61
CA PHE A 347 14.85 5.81 22.07
C PHE A 347 13.74 5.68 21.03
N PHE A 348 13.88 4.76 20.07
CA PHE A 348 12.80 4.46 19.11
C PHE A 348 11.51 4.05 19.84
N ALA A 349 11.60 3.14 20.80
CA ALA A 349 10.42 2.77 21.60
C ALA A 349 9.85 3.98 22.36
N PHE A 350 10.69 4.86 22.90
CA PHE A 350 10.24 6.07 23.60
C PHE A 350 9.40 7.01 22.72
N ILE A 351 9.74 7.10 21.43
CA ILE A 351 9.05 7.96 20.47
C ILE A 351 7.89 7.27 19.73
N ASP A 352 7.53 6.04 20.10
CA ASP A 352 6.35 5.33 19.59
C ASP A 352 5.08 5.76 20.37
N GLU A 353 3.94 5.96 19.68
CA GLU A 353 2.68 6.48 20.27
C GLU A 353 2.25 5.71 21.51
N LYS A 354 2.39 4.37 21.49
CA LYS A 354 2.06 3.49 22.62
C LYS A 354 2.77 3.83 23.94
N ASN A 355 3.85 4.61 23.89
CA ASN A 355 4.71 4.96 25.02
C ASN A 355 4.58 6.42 25.50
N PHE A 356 4.08 7.34 24.68
CA PHE A 356 3.82 8.74 25.10
C PHE A 356 2.33 9.11 25.13
N ILE A 357 1.46 8.30 24.54
CA ILE A 357 -0.01 8.42 24.62
C ILE A 357 -0.58 7.15 25.27
N GLU A 358 -1.35 7.33 26.34
CA GLU A 358 -1.91 6.21 27.07
C GLU A 358 -3.01 5.48 26.29
N GLY A 359 -2.96 4.15 26.29
CA GLY A 359 -3.95 3.29 25.63
C GLY A 359 -3.72 3.06 24.13
N MET A 360 -2.78 3.78 23.50
CA MET A 360 -2.49 3.65 22.06
C MET A 360 -1.70 2.38 21.72
N LYS A 361 -1.86 1.93 20.48
CA LYS A 361 -1.19 0.73 19.94
C LYS A 361 -0.08 1.05 18.93
N GLY A 362 -0.10 2.25 18.36
CA GLY A 362 0.78 2.69 17.28
C GLY A 362 2.26 2.85 17.66
N GLY A 363 3.08 2.95 16.62
CA GLY A 363 4.49 3.32 16.69
C GLY A 363 5.41 2.31 16.03
N HIS A 364 6.07 2.79 14.97
CA HIS A 364 7.00 2.05 14.13
C HIS A 364 8.23 2.89 13.78
N SER A 365 8.61 3.81 14.67
CA SER A 365 9.65 4.83 14.47
C SER A 365 11.01 4.29 14.02
N SER A 366 11.30 3.02 14.28
CA SER A 366 12.55 2.39 13.87
C SER A 366 12.53 1.83 12.45
N GLN A 367 11.38 1.66 11.79
CA GLN A 367 11.27 0.94 10.51
C GLN A 367 12.00 1.68 9.38
N ASN A 368 11.71 2.98 9.20
CA ASN A 368 12.30 3.80 8.15
C ASN A 368 12.38 5.27 8.59
N VAL A 369 13.03 6.12 7.77
CA VAL A 369 13.26 7.53 8.09
C VAL A 369 11.95 8.33 8.13
N ASP A 370 10.97 7.96 7.32
CA ASP A 370 9.67 8.64 7.26
C ASP A 370 8.90 8.42 8.56
N GLU A 371 8.74 7.15 8.98
CA GLU A 371 8.17 6.76 10.28
C GLU A 371 8.92 7.39 11.46
N PHE A 372 10.25 7.45 11.40
CA PHE A 372 11.06 8.12 12.40
C PHE A 372 10.70 9.59 12.54
N CYS A 373 10.64 10.31 11.41
CA CYS A 373 10.30 11.73 11.39
C CYS A 373 8.88 11.97 11.90
N THR A 374 7.91 11.21 11.41
CA THR A 374 6.50 11.31 11.81
C THR A 374 6.35 11.04 13.31
N SER A 375 6.86 9.91 13.80
CA SER A 375 6.76 9.54 15.21
C SER A 375 7.44 10.58 16.11
N PHE A 376 8.62 11.09 15.71
CA PHE A 376 9.31 12.12 16.47
C PHE A 376 8.53 13.43 16.53
N LEU A 377 8.03 13.95 15.41
CA LEU A 377 7.19 15.16 15.40
C LEU A 377 5.92 14.97 16.24
N HIS A 378 5.35 13.78 16.21
CA HIS A 378 4.18 13.44 17.01
C HIS A 378 4.48 13.53 18.50
N THR A 379 5.64 13.04 18.95
CA THR A 379 6.06 13.17 20.35
C THR A 379 6.22 14.61 20.79
N LEU A 380 6.66 15.50 19.89
CA LEU A 380 6.85 16.91 20.19
C LEU A 380 5.53 17.65 20.43
N MET A 381 4.42 17.22 19.82
CA MET A 381 3.09 17.75 20.14
C MET A 381 2.69 17.54 21.60
N PHE A 382 3.37 16.63 22.30
CA PHE A 382 3.19 16.32 23.73
C PHE A 382 4.47 16.55 24.54
N VAL A 383 5.32 17.48 24.12
CA VAL A 383 6.61 17.77 24.79
C VAL A 383 6.44 18.22 26.24
N ASP A 384 5.30 18.82 26.59
CA ASP A 384 4.92 19.18 27.96
C ASP A 384 4.89 17.96 28.90
N ARG A 385 4.68 16.75 28.34
CA ARG A 385 4.65 15.48 29.06
C ARG A 385 5.99 14.75 29.06
N LEU A 386 7.03 15.30 28.43
CA LEU A 386 8.33 14.64 28.24
C LEU A 386 8.91 14.08 29.55
N LYS A 387 8.94 14.89 30.62
CA LYS A 387 9.44 14.45 31.93
C LYS A 387 8.65 13.25 32.47
N ASN A 388 7.32 13.35 32.47
CA ASN A 388 6.45 12.29 32.95
C ASN A 388 6.62 11.01 32.11
N ASN A 389 6.75 11.15 30.78
CA ASN A 389 6.97 10.02 29.89
C ASN A 389 8.32 9.32 30.12
N LEU A 390 9.38 10.08 30.44
CA LEU A 390 10.70 9.51 30.81
C LEU A 390 10.68 8.71 32.12
N GLU A 391 9.69 8.95 32.98
CA GLU A 391 9.51 8.21 34.23
C GLU A 391 8.69 6.93 34.06
N ARG A 392 7.94 6.79 32.96
CA ARG A 392 7.11 5.62 32.68
C ARG A 392 7.94 4.46 32.13
N PRO A 393 7.54 3.20 32.37
CA PRO A 393 8.15 2.05 31.72
C PRO A 393 7.79 2.02 30.23
N LEU A 394 8.76 1.62 29.39
CA LEU A 394 8.55 1.45 27.96
C LEU A 394 7.91 0.10 27.66
N LYS A 395 6.88 0.10 26.81
CA LYS A 395 6.38 -1.08 26.11
C LYS A 395 7.29 -1.34 24.91
N MET A 396 8.06 -2.43 25.00
CA MET A 396 8.97 -2.85 23.92
C MET A 396 8.29 -3.86 23.00
N ASP A 397 8.63 -3.84 21.71
CA ASP A 397 8.17 -4.85 20.76
C ASP A 397 8.88 -6.20 20.99
N GLY A 398 8.09 -7.29 21.00
CA GLY A 398 8.53 -8.68 21.19
C GLY A 398 7.44 -9.61 21.77
N GLU A 399 7.65 -10.93 21.67
CA GLU A 399 6.79 -11.93 22.33
C GLU A 399 6.87 -11.75 23.86
N GLY A 400 5.72 -11.42 24.46
CA GLY A 400 5.63 -10.95 25.84
C GLY A 400 5.79 -9.44 25.89
N ARG A 401 4.70 -8.73 26.21
CA ARG A 401 4.67 -7.26 26.43
C ARG A 401 5.55 -6.90 27.63
N HIS A 402 6.86 -6.92 27.44
CA HIS A 402 7.83 -6.62 28.48
C HIS A 402 7.86 -5.11 28.69
N LEU A 403 7.37 -4.69 29.86
CA LEU A 403 7.58 -3.35 30.37
C LEU A 403 9.05 -3.22 30.78
N SER A 404 9.77 -2.31 30.14
CA SER A 404 11.16 -2.01 30.41
C SER A 404 11.25 -0.74 31.27
N PHE A 405 11.64 -0.91 32.53
CA PHE A 405 11.91 0.25 33.39
C PHE A 405 13.22 0.92 32.97
N ILE A 406 13.13 2.20 32.64
CA ILE A 406 14.27 2.99 32.17
C ILE A 406 15.15 3.36 33.38
N LYS A 407 16.35 2.78 33.44
CA LYS A 407 17.37 3.15 34.45
C LYS A 407 17.78 4.62 34.27
N PRO A 408 18.20 5.34 35.33
CA PRO A 408 18.55 6.77 35.24
C PRO A 408 19.50 7.12 34.09
N LYS A 409 20.62 6.40 33.94
CA LYS A 409 21.57 6.57 32.83
C LYS A 409 20.96 6.36 31.44
N LYS A 410 19.90 5.55 31.31
CA LYS A 410 19.17 5.39 30.04
C LYS A 410 18.23 6.57 29.79
N LYS A 411 17.61 7.15 30.83
CA LYS A 411 16.78 8.36 30.71
C LYS A 411 17.60 9.52 30.17
N GLU A 412 18.80 9.74 30.71
CA GLU A 412 19.74 10.75 30.22
C GLU A 412 20.07 10.54 28.74
N LYS A 413 20.37 9.29 28.33
CA LYS A 413 20.64 8.97 26.92
C LYS A 413 19.45 9.23 25.99
N ILE A 414 18.23 8.90 26.44
CA ILE A 414 17.01 9.17 25.67
C ILE A 414 16.81 10.68 25.55
N LEU A 415 16.94 11.44 26.64
CA LEU A 415 16.80 12.89 26.63
C LEU A 415 17.86 13.56 25.74
N SER A 416 19.13 13.14 25.83
CA SER A 416 20.19 13.65 24.95
C SER A 416 19.93 13.32 23.47
N ALA A 417 19.45 12.12 23.16
CA ALA A 417 19.06 11.76 21.79
C ALA A 417 17.86 12.57 21.31
N TYR A 418 16.89 12.83 22.20
CA TYR A 418 15.71 13.65 21.91
C TYR A 418 16.12 15.08 21.55
N ILE A 419 16.93 15.73 22.39
CA ILE A 419 17.46 17.09 22.15
C ILE A 419 18.25 17.14 20.86
N ARG A 420 19.20 16.22 20.64
CA ARG A 420 20.00 16.14 19.40
C ARG A 420 19.09 16.01 18.17
N THR A 421 17.98 15.29 18.28
CA THR A 421 17.03 15.13 17.18
C THR A 421 16.31 16.44 16.89
N ILE A 422 15.87 17.20 17.91
CA ILE A 422 15.29 18.54 17.70
C ILE A 422 16.29 19.48 17.01
N GLU A 423 17.53 19.50 17.48
CA GLU A 423 18.60 20.34 16.90
C GLU A 423 18.87 19.98 15.42
N THR A 424 18.86 18.69 15.10
CA THR A 424 19.05 18.23 13.71
C THR A 424 17.88 18.64 12.82
N PHE A 425 16.64 18.54 13.32
CA PHE A 425 15.45 19.01 12.60
C PHE A 425 15.50 20.52 12.38
N LEU A 426 15.90 21.30 13.38
CA LEU A 426 16.09 22.75 13.23
C LEU A 426 17.12 23.10 12.16
N ALA A 427 18.28 22.42 12.17
CA ALA A 427 19.32 22.65 11.17
C ALA A 427 18.84 22.30 9.74
N ALA A 428 17.98 21.29 9.59
CA ALA A 428 17.43 20.87 8.30
C ALA A 428 16.39 21.85 7.72
N GLN A 429 15.84 22.77 8.51
CA GLN A 429 14.79 23.70 8.05
C GLN A 429 15.29 25.04 7.49
N GLY A 430 16.58 25.35 7.59
CA GLY A 430 17.14 26.65 7.18
C GLY A 430 16.73 27.81 8.11
N GLU A 431 17.33 29.00 7.93
CA GLU A 431 17.15 30.15 8.84
C GLU A 431 15.92 31.03 8.55
N ASP A 432 15.18 30.79 7.46
CA ASP A 432 14.26 31.78 6.88
C ASP A 432 12.79 31.73 7.34
N ASP A 433 12.39 30.79 8.21
CA ASP A 433 11.00 30.68 8.71
C ASP A 433 10.92 31.10 10.19
N LEU A 434 10.43 32.32 10.44
CA LEU A 434 10.14 32.82 11.81
C LEU A 434 8.78 32.33 12.33
N GLU A 435 8.00 31.63 11.51
CA GLU A 435 6.69 31.06 11.84
C GLU A 435 6.64 29.56 11.46
N GLY A 436 5.66 28.81 11.98
CA GLY A 436 5.47 27.40 11.63
C GLY A 436 6.45 26.41 12.30
N LEU A 437 6.92 25.41 11.54
CA LEU A 437 7.71 24.29 12.08
C LEU A 437 9.01 24.72 12.80
N PRO A 438 9.86 25.63 12.29
CA PRO A 438 11.10 26.02 12.99
C PRO A 438 10.84 26.73 14.31
N TYR A 439 9.80 27.57 14.38
CA TYR A 439 9.39 28.21 15.63
C TYR A 439 8.91 27.16 16.65
N PHE A 440 8.02 26.24 16.22
CA PHE A 440 7.55 25.14 17.05
C PHE A 440 8.70 24.28 17.61
N LEU A 441 9.68 23.92 16.76
CA LEU A 441 10.86 23.16 17.16
C LEU A 441 11.74 23.91 18.18
N LYS A 442 11.92 25.23 18.02
CA LYS A 442 12.66 26.07 18.99
C LYS A 442 11.98 26.04 20.37
N CYS A 443 10.66 26.21 20.42
CA CYS A 443 9.91 26.12 21.68
C CYS A 443 10.03 24.73 22.32
N CYS A 444 9.98 23.67 21.52
CA CYS A 444 10.16 22.30 22.01
C CYS A 444 11.59 22.06 22.54
N LEU A 445 12.61 22.62 21.88
CA LEU A 445 14.01 22.53 22.32
C LEU A 445 14.20 23.16 23.70
N GLU A 446 13.67 24.36 23.91
CA GLU A 446 13.74 25.05 25.20
C GLU A 446 13.09 24.23 26.31
N GLN A 447 11.89 23.68 26.05
CA GLN A 447 11.21 22.81 27.01
C GLN A 447 12.00 21.54 27.31
N ALA A 448 12.50 20.85 26.28
CA ALA A 448 13.30 19.63 26.45
C ALA A 448 14.60 19.88 27.21
N ALA A 449 15.29 20.99 26.93
CA ALA A 449 16.51 21.38 27.62
C ALA A 449 16.29 21.77 29.10
N SER A 450 15.07 22.18 29.46
CA SER A 450 14.71 22.50 30.85
C SER A 450 14.44 21.28 31.74
N VAL A 451 14.31 20.08 31.16
CA VAL A 451 14.00 18.85 31.90
C VAL A 451 15.16 18.45 32.80
N GLN A 452 14.92 18.42 34.10
CA GLN A 452 15.83 17.90 35.12
C GLN A 452 15.41 16.47 35.51
N LEU A 453 16.33 15.51 35.35
CA LEU A 453 16.14 14.06 35.57
C LEU A 453 16.52 13.58 36.97
#